data_AF-A0A853IIW3-F1
#
_entry.id   AF-A0A853IIW3-F1
#
_cell.length_a   1.000
_cell.length_b   1.000
_cell.length_c   1.000
_cell.angle_alpha   90.00
_cell.angle_beta   90.00
_cell.angle_gamma   90.00
#
_symmetry.space_group_name_H-M   'P 1'
#
loop_
_entity.id
_entity.type
_entity.pdbx_description
1 polymer ?
#
loop_
_entity_poly.entity_id
_entity_poly.type
_entity_poly.pdbx_seq_one_letter_code
_entity_poly.pdbx_strand_id
1 'polypeptide(L)'
;MCGGAEFVQNNERFRVFFPNPKAKLPVLQKDGSITMVPWGRRENQPGNTPQGGWARLESIQRGAWQQFTPRPVKIVVTSFMEKDETEQSRWFPLNNHEIIQGLLATDGSFQRVYVVTEPHPQSTHDSGRWPRVISLQTAVDKGESTLDEPEQTSLI
;
A
#
# COMPACT_ATOMS: atom_id res chain seq x y z
N MET A 1 -2.90 9.61 -10.13
CA MET A 1 -2.75 8.40 -9.29
C MET A 1 -1.27 8.07 -9.21
N CYS A 2 -0.83 7.51 -8.08
CA CYS A 2 0.56 7.24 -7.74
C CYS A 2 1.39 6.66 -8.89
N GLY A 3 2.17 7.50 -9.57
CA GLY A 3 2.93 7.18 -10.76
C GLY A 3 4.36 6.70 -10.46
N GLY A 4 4.82 6.86 -9.21
CA GLY A 4 6.14 6.41 -8.78
C GLY A 4 6.19 6.06 -7.31
N ALA A 5 7.19 5.28 -6.94
CA ALA A 5 7.46 4.85 -5.58
C ALA A 5 8.96 4.86 -5.33
N GLU A 6 9.35 5.20 -4.10
CA GLU A 6 10.73 5.17 -3.65
C GLU A 6 10.87 4.20 -2.49
N PHE A 7 11.94 3.42 -2.43
CA PHE A 7 12.21 2.49 -1.32
C PHE A 7 13.70 2.25 -1.16
N VAL A 8 14.09 1.65 -0.04
CA VAL A 8 15.47 1.24 0.24
C VAL A 8 15.56 -0.28 0.19
N GLN A 9 16.55 -0.79 -0.54
CA GLN A 9 16.88 -2.21 -0.61
C GLN A 9 18.41 -2.35 -0.57
N ASN A 10 18.95 -3.23 0.28
CA ASN A 10 20.40 -3.43 0.43
C ASN A 10 21.17 -2.11 0.63
N ASN A 11 20.63 -1.20 1.46
CA ASN A 11 21.16 0.14 1.72
C ASN A 11 21.22 1.09 0.51
N GLU A 12 20.65 0.73 -0.63
CA GLU A 12 20.52 1.57 -1.82
C GLU A 12 19.08 2.08 -1.97
N ARG A 13 18.94 3.33 -2.42
CA ARG A 13 17.65 3.98 -2.64
C ARG A 13 17.22 3.81 -4.10
N PHE A 14 16.04 3.24 -4.31
CA PHE A 14 15.46 3.02 -5.63
C PHE A 14 14.25 3.93 -5.84
N ARG A 15 14.17 4.55 -7.02
CA ARG A 15 12.96 5.19 -7.53
C ARG A 15 12.44 4.39 -8.71
N VAL A 16 11.20 3.93 -8.62
CA VAL A 16 10.53 3.20 -9.69
C VAL A 16 9.31 3.97 -10.16
N PHE A 17 9.07 3.92 -11.47
CA PHE A 17 7.96 4.62 -12.11
C PHE A 17 7.08 3.61 -12.83
N PHE A 18 5.77 3.75 -12.70
CA PHE A 18 4.82 2.84 -13.33
C PHE A 18 5.02 2.70 -14.85
N PRO A 19 5.32 3.75 -15.64
CA PRO A 19 5.56 3.57 -17.07
C PRO A 19 6.68 2.57 -17.42
N ASN A 20 7.64 2.33 -16.50
CA ASN A 20 8.66 1.30 -16.71
C ASN A 20 8.02 -0.12 -16.64
N PRO A 21 8.08 -0.92 -17.72
CA PRO A 21 7.46 -2.25 -17.75
C PRO A 21 8.13 -3.26 -16.80
N LYS A 22 9.35 -2.97 -16.32
CA LYS A 22 10.10 -3.78 -15.35
C LYS A 22 9.90 -3.30 -13.91
N ALA A 23 9.08 -2.28 -13.66
CA ALA A 23 8.85 -1.76 -12.33
C ALA A 23 8.30 -2.86 -11.39
N LYS A 24 8.95 -2.99 -10.23
CA LYS A 24 8.54 -3.88 -9.15
C LYS A 24 8.41 -3.08 -7.87
N LEU A 25 7.53 -3.51 -6.98
CA LEU A 25 7.37 -2.92 -5.65
C LEU A 25 7.77 -3.93 -4.57
N PRO A 26 8.39 -3.46 -3.47
CA PRO A 26 8.73 -4.29 -2.32
C PRO A 26 7.46 -4.65 -1.52
N VAL A 27 7.11 -5.93 -1.53
CA VAL A 27 5.98 -6.47 -0.79
C VAL A 27 6.49 -7.19 0.46
N LEU A 28 5.98 -6.78 1.62
CA LEU A 28 6.26 -7.45 2.90
C LEU A 28 5.42 -8.72 3.03
N GLN A 29 6.12 -9.84 3.18
CA GLN A 29 5.55 -11.16 3.41
C GLN A 29 5.21 -11.37 4.89
N LYS A 30 4.46 -12.43 5.17
CA LYS A 30 4.06 -12.79 6.55
C LYS A 30 5.25 -13.19 7.43
N ASP A 31 6.30 -13.76 6.84
CA ASP A 31 7.53 -14.14 7.52
C ASP A 31 8.50 -12.96 7.77
N GLY A 32 8.10 -11.74 7.38
CA GLY A 32 8.91 -10.53 7.50
C GLY A 32 9.86 -10.29 6.32
N SER A 33 9.97 -11.22 5.37
CA SER A 33 10.80 -11.04 4.18
C SER A 33 10.18 -10.02 3.20
N ILE A 34 11.04 -9.38 2.40
CA ILE A 34 10.61 -8.48 1.32
C ILE A 34 10.77 -9.21 -0.02
N THR A 35 9.71 -9.26 -0.81
CA THR A 35 9.74 -9.77 -2.18
C THR A 35 9.45 -8.66 -3.18
N MET A 36 10.24 -8.58 -4.26
CA MET A 36 9.98 -7.63 -5.35
C MET A 36 8.93 -8.20 -6.32
N VAL A 37 7.73 -7.61 -6.33
CA VAL A 37 6.60 -8.07 -7.15
C VAL A 37 6.33 -7.10 -8.30
N PRO A 38 6.09 -7.56 -9.55
CA PRO A 38 5.74 -6.69 -10.67
C PRO A 38 4.58 -5.75 -10.36
N TRP A 39 4.75 -4.45 -10.66
CA TRP A 39 3.76 -3.42 -10.40
C TRP A 39 2.71 -3.36 -11.51
N GLY A 40 1.51 -3.87 -11.21
CA GLY A 40 0.34 -3.82 -12.07
C GLY A 40 0.54 -4.53 -13.40
N ARG A 41 -0.38 -4.33 -14.34
CA ARG A 41 -0.30 -4.90 -15.70
C ARG A 41 -0.27 -3.78 -16.74
N ARG A 42 0.65 -3.88 -17.70
CA ARG A 42 0.64 -3.07 -18.93
C ARG A 42 -0.13 -3.78 -20.03
N GLU A 43 -0.61 -3.04 -21.02
CA GLU A 43 -1.39 -3.57 -22.15
C GLU A 43 -0.73 -4.79 -22.81
N ASN A 44 0.56 -4.69 -23.14
CA ASN A 44 1.32 -5.75 -23.83
C ASN A 44 1.84 -6.87 -22.91
N GLN A 45 1.45 -6.88 -21.62
CA GLN A 45 1.88 -7.91 -20.69
C GLN A 45 0.82 -9.02 -20.56
N PRO A 46 1.25 -10.29 -20.44
CA PRO A 46 0.34 -11.42 -20.33
C PRO A 46 -0.46 -11.40 -19.01
N GLY A 47 -1.55 -12.16 -19.02
CA GLY A 47 -2.53 -12.26 -17.94
C GLY A 47 -3.73 -11.34 -18.14
N ASN A 48 -4.78 -11.61 -17.39
CA ASN A 48 -6.10 -10.99 -17.49
C ASN A 48 -6.43 -10.05 -16.34
N THR A 49 -5.49 -9.85 -15.40
CA THR A 49 -5.68 -8.88 -14.32
C THR A 49 -5.96 -7.48 -14.89
N PRO A 50 -6.59 -6.55 -14.14
CA PRO A 50 -6.90 -5.22 -14.66
C PRO A 50 -5.66 -4.49 -15.15
N GLN A 51 -5.78 -3.76 -16.26
CA GLN A 51 -4.70 -2.89 -16.73
C GLN A 51 -4.48 -1.72 -15.77
N GLY A 52 -3.25 -1.25 -15.67
CA GLY A 52 -2.86 -0.18 -14.73
C GLY A 52 -2.11 -0.71 -13.51
N GLY A 53 -1.78 0.21 -12.61
CA GLY A 53 -1.01 -0.04 -11.39
C GLY A 53 -1.80 0.11 -10.10
N TRP A 54 -3.10 0.37 -10.19
CA TRP A 54 -3.92 0.81 -9.08
C TRP A 54 -5.19 -0.02 -8.95
N ALA A 55 -5.60 -0.25 -7.71
CA ALA A 55 -6.87 -0.90 -7.38
C ALA A 55 -7.68 0.06 -6.50
N ARG A 56 -8.81 0.55 -7.00
CA ARG A 56 -9.67 1.45 -6.22
C ARG A 56 -10.28 0.68 -5.04
N LEU A 57 -10.18 1.22 -3.83
CA LEU A 57 -10.70 0.58 -2.62
C LEU A 57 -12.16 0.15 -2.75
N GLU A 58 -13.01 0.98 -3.35
CA GLU A 58 -14.43 0.72 -3.56
C GLU A 58 -14.68 -0.36 -4.64
N SER A 59 -13.73 -0.54 -5.57
CA SER A 59 -13.77 -1.64 -6.54
C SER A 59 -13.41 -2.98 -5.86
N ILE A 60 -12.45 -2.95 -4.94
CA ILE A 60 -12.08 -4.12 -4.14
C ILE A 60 -13.24 -4.54 -3.23
N GLN A 61 -13.84 -3.58 -2.49
CA GLN A 61 -14.94 -3.82 -1.57
C GLN A 61 -16.19 -4.40 -2.27
N ARG A 62 -16.44 -4.03 -3.52
CA ARG A 62 -17.53 -4.59 -4.34
C ARG A 62 -17.23 -5.96 -4.95
N GLY A 63 -16.06 -6.55 -4.66
CA GLY A 63 -15.70 -7.89 -5.13
C GLY A 63 -15.22 -7.96 -6.59
N ALA A 64 -14.96 -6.83 -7.26
CA ALA A 64 -14.56 -6.82 -8.67
C ALA A 64 -13.22 -7.54 -8.95
N TRP A 65 -12.45 -7.81 -7.90
CA TRP A 65 -11.14 -8.45 -7.98
C TRP A 65 -11.16 -9.95 -7.64
N GLN A 66 -12.30 -10.52 -7.21
CA GLN A 66 -12.35 -11.86 -6.63
C GLN A 66 -11.86 -12.97 -7.57
N GLN A 67 -12.13 -12.82 -8.87
CA GLN A 67 -11.64 -13.75 -9.90
C GLN A 67 -10.11 -13.83 -9.98
N PHE A 68 -9.37 -12.87 -9.41
CA PHE A 68 -7.90 -12.83 -9.41
C PHE A 68 -7.28 -13.21 -8.07
N THR A 69 -7.98 -14.00 -7.24
CA THR A 69 -7.52 -14.44 -5.91
C THR A 69 -6.85 -13.31 -5.10
N PRO A 70 -7.56 -12.18 -4.90
CA PRO A 70 -6.95 -10.96 -4.41
C PRO A 70 -6.53 -11.11 -2.94
N ARG A 71 -5.30 -10.72 -2.62
CA ARG A 71 -4.80 -10.72 -1.24
C ARG A 71 -4.32 -9.32 -0.84
N PRO A 72 -4.77 -8.77 0.30
CA PRO A 72 -4.20 -7.54 0.81
C PRO A 72 -2.74 -7.77 1.19
N VAL A 73 -1.86 -6.85 0.81
CA VAL A 73 -0.43 -6.90 1.12
C VAL A 73 0.07 -5.53 1.56
N LYS A 74 1.26 -5.49 2.17
CA LYS A 74 1.91 -4.24 2.57
C LYS A 74 3.03 -3.92 1.58
N ILE A 75 3.01 -2.73 1.01
CA ILE A 75 4.06 -2.20 0.13
C ILE A 75 4.94 -1.27 0.95
N VAL A 76 6.22 -1.62 1.09
CA VAL A 76 7.16 -0.93 1.99
C VAL A 76 7.98 0.09 1.21
N VAL A 77 7.56 1.34 1.25
CA VAL A 77 8.17 2.44 0.49
C VAL A 77 8.45 3.63 1.41
N THR A 78 9.42 4.46 1.06
CA THR A 78 9.76 5.69 1.79
C THR A 78 9.02 6.90 1.25
N SER A 79 8.57 6.87 0.00
CA SER A 79 7.74 7.91 -0.59
C SER A 79 6.96 7.40 -1.80
N PHE A 80 5.91 8.11 -2.17
CA PHE A 80 5.19 7.90 -3.42
C PHE A 80 5.14 9.20 -4.23
N MET A 81 4.87 9.09 -5.52
CA MET A 81 4.83 10.22 -6.45
C MET A 81 3.46 10.34 -7.11
N GLU A 82 2.89 11.54 -7.13
CA GLU A 82 1.75 11.91 -7.97
C GLU A 82 2.20 12.94 -9.02
N LYS A 83 1.56 12.91 -10.18
CA LYS A 83 1.59 14.05 -11.10
C LYS A 83 0.48 15.02 -10.70
N ASP A 84 0.77 16.31 -10.70
CA ASP A 84 -0.28 17.33 -10.62
C ASP A 84 -0.97 17.56 -11.96
N GLU A 85 -1.97 18.44 -11.97
CA GLU A 85 -2.75 18.84 -13.17
C GLU A 85 -1.86 19.38 -14.31
N THR A 86 -0.63 19.80 -14.02
CA THR A 86 0.36 20.29 -15.00
C THR A 86 1.42 19.24 -15.38
N GLU A 87 1.16 17.96 -15.05
CA GLU A 87 2.06 16.82 -15.21
C GLU A 87 3.35 16.85 -14.39
N GLN A 88 3.50 17.79 -13.45
CA GLN A 88 4.71 17.88 -12.62
C GLN A 88 4.70 16.80 -11.54
N SER A 89 5.83 16.11 -11.39
CA SER A 89 5.99 15.04 -10.40
C SER A 89 6.22 15.61 -9.01
N ARG A 90 5.35 15.29 -8.06
CA ARG A 90 5.49 15.63 -6.64
C ARG A 90 5.65 14.37 -5.80
N TRP A 91 6.66 14.36 -4.95
CA TRP A 91 6.97 13.23 -4.06
C TRP A 91 6.44 13.52 -2.66
N PHE A 92 5.73 12.56 -2.10
CA PHE A 92 5.14 12.61 -0.78
C PHE A 92 5.84 11.58 0.11
N PRO A 93 6.61 12.01 1.13
CA PRO A 93 7.28 11.09 2.03
C PRO A 93 6.27 10.35 2.90
N LEU A 94 6.61 9.10 3.23
CA LEU A 94 5.94 8.33 4.28
C LEU A 94 6.79 8.35 5.53
N ASN A 95 6.13 8.37 6.68
CA ASN A 95 6.78 8.24 7.98
C ASN A 95 7.29 6.80 8.19
N ASN A 96 8.23 6.59 9.11
CA ASN A 96 8.83 5.27 9.38
C ASN A 96 7.82 4.20 9.83
N HIS A 97 6.63 4.60 10.27
CA HIS A 97 5.55 3.71 10.69
C HIS A 97 4.41 3.65 9.66
N GLU A 98 4.57 4.23 8.47
CA GLU A 98 3.56 4.22 7.42
C GLU A 98 3.95 3.27 6.30
N ILE A 99 2.96 2.58 5.75
CA ILE A 99 3.12 1.76 4.56
C ILE A 99 1.96 2.00 3.59
N ILE A 100 2.13 1.59 2.33
CA ILE A 100 1.04 1.61 1.36
C ILE A 100 0.33 0.25 1.36
N GLN A 101 -1.00 0.26 1.48
CA GLN A 101 -1.79 -0.94 1.25
C GLN A 101 -1.72 -1.32 -0.24
N GLY A 102 -1.27 -2.54 -0.50
CA GLY A 102 -1.29 -3.16 -1.82
C GLY A 102 -2.37 -4.22 -1.95
N LEU A 103 -2.66 -4.59 -3.20
CA LEU A 103 -3.46 -5.74 -3.57
C LEU A 103 -2.61 -6.66 -4.44
N LEU A 104 -2.30 -7.85 -3.96
CA LEU A 104 -1.65 -8.87 -4.75
C LEU A 104 -2.74 -9.66 -5.49
N ALA A 105 -2.77 -9.51 -6.81
CA ALA A 105 -3.66 -10.24 -7.70
C ALA A 105 -2.89 -11.37 -8.39
N THR A 106 -3.53 -12.54 -8.49
CA THR A 106 -3.00 -13.75 -9.12
C THR A 106 -3.96 -14.21 -10.20
N ASP A 107 -3.45 -14.34 -11.43
CA ASP A 107 -4.15 -14.95 -12.56
C ASP A 107 -3.29 -16.07 -13.14
N GLY A 108 -3.65 -17.32 -12.83
CA GLY A 108 -2.80 -18.48 -13.11
C GLY A 108 -1.41 -18.32 -12.50
N SER A 109 -0.37 -18.34 -13.34
CA SER A 109 1.03 -18.14 -12.92
C SER A 109 1.45 -16.67 -12.81
N PHE A 110 0.60 -15.72 -13.20
CA PHE A 110 0.92 -14.30 -13.18
C PHE A 110 0.53 -13.66 -11.85
N GLN A 111 1.51 -13.15 -11.13
CA GLN A 111 1.31 -12.36 -9.91
C GLN A 111 1.72 -10.91 -10.10
N ARG A 112 0.85 -10.00 -9.68
CA ARG A 112 1.04 -8.55 -9.80
C ARG A 112 0.53 -7.84 -8.56
N VAL A 113 1.28 -6.85 -8.10
CA VAL A 113 0.85 -5.98 -7.02
C VAL A 113 0.28 -4.69 -7.57
N TYR A 114 -0.86 -4.27 -7.03
CA TYR A 114 -1.53 -3.02 -7.34
C TYR A 114 -1.51 -2.13 -6.10
N VAL A 115 -1.27 -0.84 -6.28
CA VAL A 115 -1.40 0.15 -5.21
C VAL A 115 -2.89 0.35 -4.94
N VAL A 116 -3.35 0.10 -3.71
CA VAL A 116 -4.73 0.42 -3.36
C VAL A 116 -4.86 1.94 -3.29
N THR A 117 -5.88 2.50 -3.93
CA THR A 117 -6.14 3.95 -3.90
C THR A 117 -7.49 4.28 -3.33
N GLU A 118 -7.59 5.44 -2.70
CA GLU A 118 -8.82 5.99 -2.11
C GLU A 118 -8.93 7.50 -2.36
N PRO A 119 -10.15 8.07 -2.30
CA PRO A 119 -10.33 9.52 -2.38
C PRO A 119 -9.51 10.19 -1.28
N HIS A 120 -8.78 11.25 -1.65
CA HIS A 120 -7.96 11.97 -0.69
C HIS A 120 -7.97 13.47 -0.98
N PRO A 121 -8.29 14.34 0.00
CA PRO A 121 -8.47 15.77 -0.22
C PRO A 121 -7.19 16.48 -0.66
N GLN A 122 -6.02 15.93 -0.32
CA GLN A 122 -4.72 16.47 -0.74
C GLN A 122 -4.24 15.94 -2.11
N SER A 123 -5.06 15.14 -2.81
CA SER A 123 -4.69 14.66 -4.13
C SER A 123 -4.57 15.79 -5.13
N THR A 124 -3.40 15.89 -5.77
CA THR A 124 -3.11 16.89 -6.81
C THR A 124 -3.47 16.40 -8.21
N HIS A 125 -3.95 15.17 -8.35
CA HIS A 125 -4.27 14.54 -9.64
C HIS A 125 -5.78 14.58 -9.88
N ASP A 126 -6.21 14.74 -11.13
CA ASP A 126 -7.63 14.85 -11.56
C ASP A 126 -8.55 13.75 -11.01
N SER A 127 -7.99 12.57 -10.75
CA SER A 127 -8.74 11.46 -10.15
C SER A 127 -9.20 11.74 -8.71
N GLY A 128 -8.54 12.66 -8.00
CA GLY A 128 -8.81 13.00 -6.59
C GLY A 128 -8.42 11.88 -5.61
N ARG A 129 -7.39 11.09 -5.93
CA ARG A 129 -7.04 9.86 -5.18
C ARG A 129 -5.57 9.80 -4.82
N TRP A 130 -5.28 9.19 -3.68
CA TRP A 130 -3.93 8.83 -3.25
C TRP A 130 -3.83 7.32 -2.99
N PRO A 131 -2.60 6.77 -2.87
CA PRO A 131 -2.40 5.50 -2.22
C PRO A 131 -3.08 5.47 -0.86
N ARG A 132 -3.69 4.34 -0.51
CA ARG A 132 -4.18 4.09 0.83
C ARG A 132 -3.00 3.84 1.75
N VAL A 133 -2.59 4.87 2.47
CA VAL A 133 -1.53 4.81 3.48
C VAL A 133 -2.13 4.28 4.79
N ILE A 134 -1.44 3.34 5.43
CA ILE A 134 -1.83 2.81 6.73
C ILE A 134 -0.68 2.96 7.72
N SER A 135 -1.01 3.39 8.94
CA SER A 135 -0.06 3.43 10.05
C SER A 135 0.05 2.05 10.70
N LEU A 136 1.27 1.56 10.85
CA LEU A 136 1.60 0.40 11.65
C LEU A 136 1.60 0.84 13.12
N GLN A 137 0.59 0.44 13.89
CA GLN A 137 0.62 0.59 15.34
C GLN A 137 1.77 -0.26 15.90
N THR A 138 2.68 0.41 16.60
CA THR A 138 3.73 -0.25 17.38
C THR A 138 3.07 -0.82 18.64
N ALA A 139 3.39 -2.04 19.03
CA ALA A 139 2.78 -2.75 20.16
C ALA A 139 3.16 -2.18 21.56
N VAL A 140 3.44 -0.88 21.67
CA VAL A 140 3.88 -0.23 22.92
C VAL A 140 2.72 0.39 23.71
N ASP A 141 1.51 0.49 23.16
CA ASP A 141 0.37 1.15 23.83
C ASP A 141 -0.70 0.17 24.36
N LYS A 142 -0.29 -0.97 24.94
CA LYS A 142 -1.18 -1.86 25.72
C LYS A 142 -0.62 -2.16 27.10
N GLY A 143 -0.15 -1.13 27.79
CA GLY A 143 0.47 -1.25 29.10
C GLY A 143 0.12 -0.14 30.08
N GLU A 144 -1.10 0.39 30.08
CA GLU A 144 -1.60 1.18 31.21
C GLU A 144 -3.12 1.27 31.22
N SER A 145 -3.75 0.51 32.11
CA SER A 145 -5.10 0.74 32.63
C SER A 145 -5.41 -0.33 33.70
N THR A 146 -5.98 0.15 34.81
CA THR A 146 -6.54 -0.54 36.00
C THR A 146 -5.56 -1.10 37.05
N LEU A 147 -5.08 -0.21 37.93
CA LEU A 147 -5.23 -0.46 39.38
C LEU A 147 -6.45 0.34 39.83
N ASP A 148 -7.64 -0.26 39.69
CA ASP A 148 -8.82 0.16 40.44
C ASP A 148 -8.69 -0.40 41.87
N GLU A 149 -8.92 0.47 42.85
CA GLU A 149 -9.09 0.15 44.26
C GLU A 149 -10.18 -0.92 44.48
N PRO A 150 -10.04 -1.81 45.47
CA PRO A 150 -11.20 -2.39 46.12
C PRO A 150 -11.61 -1.52 47.32
N GLU A 151 -12.77 -0.87 47.18
CA GLU A 151 -13.53 -0.33 48.30
C GLU A 151 -14.08 -1.47 49.19
N GLN A 152 -13.94 -1.27 50.50
CA GLN A 152 -14.76 -1.76 51.62
C GLN A 152 -14.61 -3.21 52.14
N THR A 153 -14.27 -3.29 53.43
CA THR A 153 -15.03 -4.08 54.40
C THR A 153 -14.99 -3.37 55.77
N SER A 154 -16.18 -2.98 56.23
CA SER A 154 -16.46 -2.56 57.61
C SER A 154 -16.29 -3.72 58.58
N LEU A 155 -15.66 -3.43 59.73
CA LEU A 155 -15.74 -4.07 61.06
C LEU A 155 -14.77 -3.19 61.88
N ILE A 156 -15.15 -2.41 62.90
CA ILE A 156 -15.92 -2.70 64.12
C ILE A 156 -16.59 -1.39 64.57
#